data_AF-A0A533WIG3-F1
#
_entry.id   AF-A0A533WIG3-F1
#
_cell.length_a   1.000
_cell.length_b   1.000
_cell.length_c   1.000
_cell.angle_alpha   90.00
_cell.angle_beta   90.00
_cell.angle_gamma   90.00
#
_symmetry.space_group_name_H-M   'P 1'
#
loop_
_entity.id
_entity.type
_entity.pdbx_description
1 polymer ?
#
loop_
_entity_poly.entity_id
_entity_poly.type
_entity_poly.pdbx_seq_one_letter_code
_entity_poly.pdbx_strand_id
1 'polypeptide(L)'
;MKYLIYDVCCISIGRMKNRSRYEVIAAILKSVNKEETRTKIMYKAMLSNDQCKLYLDSLIRSSLVHEVNNGEKTLYRITPKGVRFLSYYDQMKELLPVGIEENLTDEHYHLST
;
A
#
# COMPACT_ATOMS: atom_id res chain seq x y z
N MET A 1 -36.84 10.79 1.30
CA MET A 1 -35.86 11.27 0.30
C MET A 1 -34.79 12.10 1.00
N LYS A 2 -33.53 11.93 0.57
CA LYS A 2 -32.34 12.76 0.87
C LYS A 2 -31.71 12.64 2.27
N TYR A 3 -31.00 11.53 2.50
CA TYR A 3 -29.83 11.57 3.38
C TYR A 3 -28.69 12.28 2.62
N LEU A 4 -28.41 13.51 3.05
CA LEU A 4 -27.10 14.18 3.14
C LEU A 4 -25.96 13.26 2.65
N ILE A 5 -25.50 13.40 1.40
CA ILE A 5 -24.37 14.28 1.03
C ILE A 5 -23.35 14.35 2.18
N TYR A 6 -22.76 13.20 2.52
CA TYR A 6 -21.46 13.20 3.18
C TYR A 6 -20.48 13.81 2.18
N ASP A 7 -20.21 15.08 2.39
CA ASP A 7 -19.01 15.82 1.98
C ASP A 7 -18.14 15.07 0.98
N VAL A 8 -18.37 15.40 -0.29
CA VAL A 8 -17.34 15.39 -1.33
C VAL A 8 -16.32 16.47 -0.93
N CYS A 9 -15.61 16.24 0.18
CA CYS A 9 -14.54 17.11 0.65
C CYS A 9 -13.30 16.74 -0.15
N CYS A 10 -13.11 17.50 -1.21
CA CYS A 10 -11.80 17.85 -1.76
C CYS A 10 -10.90 16.65 -2.06
N ILE A 11 -11.14 15.99 -3.19
CA ILE A 11 -10.09 15.25 -3.89
C ILE A 11 -9.10 16.29 -4.47
N SER A 12 -8.32 16.92 -3.58
CA SER A 12 -7.16 17.71 -3.94
C SER A 12 -6.01 16.74 -4.18
N ILE A 13 -5.98 16.11 -5.37
CA ILE A 13 -4.81 15.34 -5.83
C ILE A 13 -3.78 16.35 -6.36
N GLY A 14 -3.30 17.21 -5.46
CA GLY A 14 -2.16 18.08 -5.65
C GLY A 14 -1.06 17.62 -4.70
N ARG A 15 0.01 17.02 -5.23
CA ARG A 15 1.23 16.58 -4.53
C ARG A 15 1.00 16.17 -3.05
N MET A 16 0.42 15.00 -2.82
CA MET A 16 0.43 14.44 -1.47
C MET A 16 1.84 13.98 -1.13
N LYS A 17 2.56 14.79 -0.35
CA LYS A 17 3.79 14.40 0.37
C LYS A 17 3.54 13.27 1.40
N ASN A 18 2.30 12.76 1.46
CA ASN A 18 1.81 11.70 2.32
C ASN A 18 1.25 10.58 1.42
N ARG A 19 1.83 9.38 1.48
CA ARG A 19 1.31 8.24 0.73
C ARG A 19 -0.16 8.01 1.03
N SER A 20 -0.96 7.80 -0.01
CA SER A 20 -2.38 7.51 0.16
C SER A 20 -2.59 6.16 0.88
N ARG A 21 -3.73 5.98 1.54
CA ARG A 21 -4.07 4.69 2.17
C ARG A 21 -4.05 3.54 1.16
N TYR A 22 -4.48 3.80 -0.08
CA TYR A 22 -4.48 2.81 -1.16
C TYR A 22 -3.07 2.50 -1.66
N GLU A 23 -2.17 3.48 -1.74
CA GLU A 23 -0.75 3.27 -2.03
C GLU A 23 -0.07 2.39 -0.96
N VAL A 24 -0.35 2.65 0.32
CA VAL A 24 0.17 1.83 1.42
C VAL A 24 -0.34 0.39 1.31
N ILE A 25 -1.63 0.21 1.08
CA ILE A 25 -2.23 -1.12 0.89
C ILE A 25 -1.60 -1.83 -0.31
N ALA A 26 -1.45 -1.13 -1.45
CA ALA A 26 -0.82 -1.70 -2.64
C ALA A 26 0.64 -2.08 -2.38
N ALA A 27 1.41 -1.26 -1.64
CA ALA A 27 2.79 -1.56 -1.27
C ALA A 27 2.90 -2.81 -0.38
N ILE A 28 2.02 -2.95 0.62
CA ILE A 28 1.97 -4.14 1.47
C ILE A 28 1.62 -5.37 0.61
N LEU A 29 0.57 -5.29 -0.20
CA LEU A 29 0.12 -6.41 -1.05
C LEU A 29 1.22 -6.83 -2.05
N LYS A 30 1.91 -5.88 -2.68
CA LYS A 30 3.07 -6.15 -3.55
C LYS A 30 4.20 -6.84 -2.78
N SER A 31 4.43 -6.47 -1.51
CA SER A 31 5.46 -7.09 -0.68
C SER A 31 5.16 -8.55 -0.29
N VAL A 32 3.89 -8.92 -0.11
CA VAL A 32 3.45 -10.27 0.31
C VAL A 32 3.11 -11.20 -0.86
N ASN A 33 3.45 -10.83 -2.09
CA ASN A 33 3.21 -11.67 -3.27
C ASN A 33 4.00 -13.00 -3.23
N LYS A 34 5.13 -13.05 -2.51
CA LYS A 34 6.00 -14.24 -2.36
C LYS A 34 6.05 -14.81 -0.94
N GLU A 35 5.06 -14.48 -0.11
CA GLU A 35 5.10 -14.68 1.35
C GLU A 35 6.24 -13.92 2.03
N GLU A 36 5.92 -13.09 3.02
CA GLU A 36 6.96 -12.36 3.74
C GLU A 36 6.66 -12.21 5.22
N THR A 37 7.70 -11.93 6.00
CA THR A 37 7.59 -11.61 7.42
C THR A 37 7.12 -10.18 7.63
N ARG A 38 6.47 -9.90 8.76
CA ARG A 38 6.05 -8.55 9.17
C ARG A 38 7.17 -7.52 9.05
N THR A 39 8.38 -7.89 9.48
CA THR A 39 9.56 -7.02 9.46
C THR A 39 9.93 -6.63 8.04
N LYS A 40 9.95 -7.57 7.09
CA LYS A 40 10.26 -7.25 5.69
C LYS A 40 9.15 -6.44 5.03
N ILE A 41 7.89 -6.71 5.36
CA ILE A 41 6.74 -5.92 4.89
C ILE A 41 6.87 -4.48 5.37
N MET A 42 7.20 -4.29 6.65
CA MET A 42 7.43 -2.97 7.25
C MET A 42 8.50 -2.17 6.50
N TYR A 43 9.66 -2.77 6.23
CA TYR A 43 10.73 -2.12 5.48
C TYR A 43 10.35 -1.84 4.03
N LYS A 44 9.83 -2.85 3.30
CA LYS A 44 9.43 -2.73 1.88
C LYS A 44 8.31 -1.71 1.68
N ALA A 45 7.38 -1.64 2.62
CA ALA A 45 6.27 -0.71 2.59
C ALA A 45 6.58 0.59 3.35
N MET A 46 7.81 0.86 3.80
CA MET A 46 8.18 2.08 4.54
C MET A 46 7.16 2.45 5.63
N LEU A 47 6.83 1.51 6.51
CA LEU A 47 5.88 1.70 7.61
C LEU A 47 6.61 1.69 8.96
N SER A 48 6.06 2.39 9.95
CA SER A 48 6.42 2.12 11.34
C SER A 48 5.83 0.78 11.78
N ASN A 49 6.37 0.20 12.86
CA ASN A 49 5.87 -1.07 13.42
C ASN A 49 4.36 -1.01 13.73
N ASP A 50 3.89 0.08 14.33
CA ASP A 50 2.48 0.26 14.69
C ASP A 50 1.58 0.39 13.46
N GLN A 51 2.02 1.14 12.45
CA GLN A 51 1.29 1.26 11.19
C GLN A 51 1.22 -0.09 10.47
N CYS A 52 2.35 -0.81 10.37
CA CYS A 52 2.39 -2.12 9.75
C CYS A 52 1.40 -3.08 10.42
N LYS A 53 1.36 -3.11 11.76
CA LYS A 53 0.40 -3.92 12.51
C LYS A 53 -1.05 -3.54 12.20
N LEU A 54 -1.40 -2.25 12.30
CA LEU A 54 -2.77 -1.77 12.04
C LEU A 54 -3.26 -2.11 10.62
N TYR A 55 -2.38 -1.92 9.62
CA TYR A 55 -2.71 -2.24 8.24
C TYR A 55 -2.85 -3.76 8.04
N LEU A 56 -1.92 -4.57 8.55
CA LEU A 56 -2.00 -6.03 8.42
C LEU A 56 -3.26 -6.59 9.08
N ASP A 57 -3.61 -6.14 10.28
CA ASP A 57 -4.84 -6.54 10.96
C ASP A 57 -6.07 -6.19 10.10
N SER A 58 -6.08 -5.01 9.48
CA SER A 58 -7.15 -4.59 8.57
C SER A 58 -7.19 -5.41 7.26
N LEU A 59 -6.04 -5.78 6.71
CA LEU A 59 -5.94 -6.56 5.49
C LEU A 59 -6.34 -8.02 5.70
N ILE A 60 -6.10 -8.56 6.89
CA ILE A 60 -6.57 -9.89 7.28
C ILE A 60 -8.09 -9.89 7.45
N ARG A 61 -8.64 -8.92 8.19
CA ARG A 61 -10.11 -8.78 8.36
C ARG A 61 -10.84 -8.61 7.03
N SER A 62 -10.23 -7.94 6.07
CA SER A 62 -10.79 -7.75 4.72
C SER A 62 -10.50 -8.90 3.75
N SER A 63 -9.82 -9.95 4.21
CA SER A 63 -9.42 -11.13 3.43
C SER A 63 -8.58 -10.77 2.19
N LEU A 64 -7.77 -9.71 2.28
CA LEU A 64 -6.81 -9.33 1.25
C LEU A 64 -5.46 -10.04 1.46
N VAL A 65 -5.11 -10.33 2.71
CA VAL A 65 -3.90 -11.04 3.14
C VAL A 65 -4.28 -12.18 4.07
N HIS A 66 -3.58 -13.31 3.97
CA HIS A 66 -3.64 -14.42 4.93
C HIS A 66 -2.36 -14.47 5.77
N GLU A 67 -2.53 -14.78 7.04
CA GLU A 67 -1.44 -15.12 7.95
C GLU A 67 -1.16 -16.64 7.86
N VAL A 68 0.09 -17.00 7.66
CA VAL A 68 0.59 -18.38 7.60
C VAL A 68 1.56 -18.55 8.75
N ASN A 69 1.19 -19.35 9.74
CA ASN A 69 2.05 -19.68 10.87
C ASN A 69 2.78 -21.00 10.59
N ASN A 70 4.11 -20.96 10.50
CA ASN A 70 4.93 -22.15 10.27
C ASN A 70 5.64 -22.65 11.54
N GLY A 71 5.10 -22.35 12.73
CA GLY A 71 5.66 -22.74 14.03
C GLY A 71 6.85 -21.87 14.49
N GLU A 72 7.75 -21.49 13.58
CA GLU A 72 8.90 -20.64 13.89
C GLU A 72 8.71 -19.16 13.54
N LYS A 73 7.92 -18.89 12.48
CA LYS A 73 7.75 -17.55 11.93
C LYS A 73 6.32 -17.35 11.45
N THR A 74 5.80 -16.15 11.71
CA THR A 74 4.60 -15.62 11.09
C THR A 74 4.94 -15.05 9.71
N LEU A 75 4.34 -15.63 8.68
CA LEU A 75 4.41 -15.18 7.30
C LEU A 75 3.06 -14.63 6.87
N TYR A 76 3.07 -13.71 5.91
CA TYR A 76 1.88 -13.14 5.32
C TYR A 76 1.89 -13.40 3.82
N ARG A 77 0.79 -13.92 3.29
CA ARG A 77 0.60 -14.26 1.88
C ARG A 77 -0.57 -13.46 1.31
N ILE A 78 -0.41 -12.94 0.10
CA ILE A 78 -1.52 -12.31 -0.62
C ILE A 78 -2.61 -13.33 -0.98
N THR A 79 -3.87 -12.92 -0.90
CA THR A 79 -5.02 -13.75 -1.33
C THR A 79 -5.39 -13.46 -2.79
N PRO A 80 -6.21 -14.30 -3.45
CA PRO A 80 -6.78 -13.97 -4.76
C PRO A 80 -7.55 -12.64 -4.79
N LYS A 81 -8.21 -12.28 -3.67
CA LYS A 81 -8.89 -10.99 -3.51
C LYS A 81 -7.90 -9.83 -3.46
N GLY A 82 -6.77 -10.02 -2.78
CA GLY A 82 -5.66 -9.07 -2.75
C GLY A 82 -5.04 -8.85 -4.13
N VAL A 83 -4.89 -9.90 -4.92
CA VAL A 83 -4.40 -9.80 -6.31
C VAL A 83 -5.37 -8.98 -7.18
N ARG A 84 -6.68 -9.21 -7.05
CA ARG A 84 -7.69 -8.40 -7.76
C ARG A 84 -7.64 -6.93 -7.35
N PHE A 85 -7.46 -6.65 -6.05
CA PHE A 85 -7.27 -5.28 -5.58
C PHE A 85 -6.08 -4.60 -6.26
N LEU A 86 -4.94 -5.29 -6.38
CA LEU A 86 -3.77 -4.74 -7.08
C LEU A 86 -4.06 -4.44 -8.55
N SER A 87 -4.77 -5.35 -9.24
CA SER A 87 -5.17 -5.12 -10.64
C SER A 87 -6.06 -3.88 -10.79
N TYR A 88 -7.03 -3.67 -9.89
CA TYR A 88 -7.87 -2.46 -9.92
C TYR A 88 -7.09 -1.20 -9.57
N TYR A 89 -6.16 -1.30 -8.61
CA TYR A 89 -5.30 -0.19 -8.25
C TYR A 89 -4.40 0.25 -9.42
N ASP A 90 -3.80 -0.72 -10.14
CA ASP A 90 -2.95 -0.42 -11.28
C ASP A 90 -3.79 0.14 -12.46
N GLN A 91 -4.97 -0.42 -12.76
CA GLN A 91 -5.91 0.16 -13.75
C GLN A 91 -6.33 1.60 -13.40
N MET A 92 -6.66 1.85 -12.14
CA MET A 92 -7.02 3.20 -11.68
C MET A 92 -5.86 4.17 -11.85
N LYS A 93 -4.62 3.72 -11.61
CA LYS A 93 -3.42 4.54 -11.79
C LYS A 93 -3.20 4.92 -13.26
N GLU A 94 -3.49 4.02 -14.19
CA GLU A 94 -3.38 4.26 -15.64
C GLU A 94 -4.45 5.24 -16.16
N LEU A 95 -5.64 5.22 -15.58
CA LEU A 95 -6.74 6.12 -15.95
C LEU A 95 -6.59 7.54 -15.41
N LEU A 96 -5.70 7.74 -14.43
CA LEU A 96 -5.40 9.06 -13.90
C LEU A 96 -4.47 9.80 -14.89
N PRO A 97 -4.83 11.01 -15.35
CA PRO A 97 -3.93 11.80 -16.18
C PRO A 97 -2.66 12.09 -15.38
N VAL A 98 -1.55 11.46 -15.78
CA VAL A 98 -0.22 11.71 -15.25
C VAL A 98 0.16 13.14 -15.63
N GLY A 99 -0.02 14.07 -14.71
CA GLY A 99 0.66 15.36 -14.77
C GLY A 99 2.17 15.09 -14.69
N ILE A 100 2.82 15.24 -15.83
CA ILE A 100 4.28 15.16 -16.05
C ILE A 100 5.00 15.94 -14.95
N GLU A 101 5.75 15.27 -14.08
CA GLU A 101 7.00 15.76 -13.47
C GLU A 101 7.85 14.57 -12.98
N GLU A 102 8.37 13.77 -13.92
CA GLU A 102 9.68 13.17 -13.70
C GLU A 102 10.71 14.25 -14.00
N ASN A 103 11.26 14.86 -12.96
CA ASN A 103 12.60 15.44 -12.95
C ASN A 103 12.98 15.78 -11.51
N LEU A 104 14.18 15.33 -11.11
CA LEU A 104 14.94 15.72 -9.90
C LEU A 104 14.67 14.94 -8.59
N THR A 105 15.10 13.67 -8.47
CA THR A 105 15.73 13.17 -7.22
C THR A 105 16.63 11.92 -7.42
N ASP A 106 17.19 11.68 -8.61
CA ASP A 106 18.19 10.59 -8.79
C ASP A 106 19.65 11.02 -8.45
N GLU A 107 19.87 12.25 -7.95
CA GLU A 107 21.23 12.76 -7.62
C GLU A 107 21.49 12.99 -6.12
N HIS A 108 21.02 12.13 -5.20
CA HIS A 108 21.41 12.31 -3.79
C HIS A 108 21.82 11.07 -2.96
N TYR A 109 21.93 9.88 -3.56
CA TYR A 109 22.48 8.69 -2.86
C TYR A 109 23.86 8.23 -3.33
N HIS A 110 24.56 9.00 -4.17
CA HIS A 110 25.92 8.66 -4.62
C HIS A 110 27.06 9.53 -4.07
N LEU A 111 26.86 10.28 -2.98
CA LEU A 111 27.98 10.96 -2.33
C LEU A 111 28.00 10.80 -0.80
N SER A 112 28.43 9.62 -0.36
CA SER A 112 29.21 9.47 0.86
C SER A 112 30.08 8.21 0.76
N THR A 113 31.12 8.30 -0.05
CA THR A 113 32.43 7.67 0.23
C THR A 113 33.36 8.80 0.63
#